data_AF-A0A4D7JVS9-F1
#
_entry.id   AF-A0A4D7JVS9-F1
#
_cell.length_a   1.000
_cell.length_b   1.000
_cell.length_c   1.000
_cell.angle_alpha   90.00
_cell.angle_beta   90.00
_cell.angle_gamma   90.00
#
_symmetry.space_group_name_H-M   'P 1'
#
loop_
_entity.id
_entity.type
_entity.pdbx_description
1 polymer ?
#
loop_
_entity_poly.entity_id
_entity_poly.type
_entity_poly.pdbx_seq_one_letter_code
_entity_poly.pdbx_strand_id
1 'polypeptide(L)'
;MRLKKIAGYRINDIIEDSLAWVVVLAMFIYGGAKYWQFSENADILQTPVGDLTGMELMWTFYSYSTTFAVLLGIFEITGGILILFKPTRLIGCFFTSTILVNIIIQDIFFEVNRGALKAAILYQMIILYIFWNNRKNIYEAVSKLLLPANFKLNKNRIIRFSIVFLFFIIFRVMEFYLTTK
;
A
#
# COMPACT_ATOMS: atom_id res chain seq x y z
N MET A 1 -20.86 -27.08 -12.32
CA MET A 1 -19.58 -26.93 -13.04
C MET A 1 -18.48 -27.61 -12.21
N ARG A 2 -18.04 -28.82 -12.59
CA ARG A 2 -16.97 -29.55 -11.87
C ARG A 2 -15.65 -28.79 -12.05
N LEU A 3 -15.14 -28.19 -10.97
CA LEU A 3 -13.85 -27.49 -10.99
C LEU A 3 -12.74 -28.49 -11.36
N LYS A 4 -11.95 -28.18 -12.40
CA LYS A 4 -10.77 -28.98 -12.77
C LYS A 4 -9.78 -28.95 -11.60
N LYS A 5 -9.46 -30.14 -11.08
CA LYS A 5 -8.45 -30.33 -10.03
C LYS A 5 -7.18 -30.90 -10.65
N ILE A 6 -6.03 -30.40 -10.22
CA ILE A 6 -4.71 -30.93 -10.56
C ILE A 6 -4.01 -31.22 -9.23
N ALA A 7 -3.52 -32.45 -9.05
CA ALA A 7 -2.88 -32.90 -7.81
C ALA A 7 -3.70 -32.63 -6.52
N GLY A 8 -5.03 -32.63 -6.61
CA GLY A 8 -5.94 -32.35 -5.48
C GLY A 8 -6.27 -30.87 -5.25
N TYR A 9 -5.53 -29.94 -5.85
CA TYR A 9 -5.75 -28.49 -5.75
C TYR A 9 -6.67 -27.97 -6.86
N ARG A 10 -7.37 -26.86 -6.61
CA ARG A 10 -8.15 -26.18 -7.65
C ARG A 10 -7.17 -25.41 -8.54
N ILE A 11 -7.41 -25.41 -9.85
CA ILE A 11 -6.55 -24.69 -10.80
C ILE A 11 -6.38 -23.21 -10.47
N ASN A 12 -7.43 -22.56 -9.95
CA ASN A 12 -7.39 -21.16 -9.54
C ASN A 12 -6.42 -20.91 -8.37
N ASP A 13 -6.30 -21.87 -7.44
CA ASP A 13 -5.41 -21.72 -6.28
C ASP A 13 -3.94 -21.78 -6.74
N ILE A 14 -3.63 -22.63 -7.73
CA ILE A 14 -2.31 -22.74 -8.34
C ILE A 14 -1.95 -21.45 -9.09
N ILE A 15 -2.89 -20.91 -9.87
CA ILE A 15 -2.71 -19.65 -10.59
C ILE A 15 -2.48 -18.50 -9.61
N GLU A 16 -3.32 -18.40 -8.56
CA GLU A 16 -3.16 -17.38 -7.53
C GLU A 16 -1.80 -17.48 -6.83
N ASP A 17 -1.36 -18.68 -6.45
CA ASP A 17 -0.04 -18.90 -5.84
C ASP A 17 1.08 -18.44 -6.77
N SER A 18 1.00 -18.82 -8.05
CA SER A 18 2.01 -18.46 -9.05
C SER A 18 2.09 -16.94 -9.26
N LEU A 19 0.94 -16.29 -9.35
CA LEU A 19 0.85 -14.84 -9.48
C LEU A 19 1.31 -14.10 -8.22
N ALA A 20 0.98 -14.61 -7.04
CA ALA A 20 1.47 -14.07 -5.77
C ALA A 20 3.01 -14.08 -5.75
N TRP A 21 3.64 -15.18 -6.17
CA TRP A 21 5.10 -15.27 -6.26
C TRP A 21 5.73 -14.22 -7.18
N VAL A 22 5.07 -13.87 -8.30
CA VAL A 22 5.54 -12.78 -9.17
C VAL A 22 5.60 -11.45 -8.42
N VAL A 23 4.56 -11.12 -7.66
CA VAL A 23 4.52 -9.88 -6.86
C VAL A 23 5.53 -9.92 -5.72
N VAL A 24 5.66 -11.06 -5.03
CA VAL A 24 6.65 -11.23 -3.93
C VAL A 24 8.07 -10.97 -4.43
N LEU A 25 8.46 -11.61 -5.52
CA LEU A 25 9.79 -11.43 -6.10
C LEU A 25 10.02 -10.00 -6.55
N ALA A 26 9.03 -9.38 -7.19
CA ALA A 26 9.11 -7.98 -7.58
C ALA A 26 9.32 -7.06 -6.37
N MET A 27 8.53 -7.22 -5.31
CA MET A 27 8.65 -6.39 -4.10
C MET A 27 10.01 -6.56 -3.41
N PHE A 28 10.60 -7.76 -3.45
CA PHE A 28 11.94 -7.99 -2.90
C PHE A 28 13.03 -7.34 -3.75
N ILE A 29 12.92 -7.43 -5.08
CA ILE A 29 13.89 -6.84 -6.00
C ILE A 29 13.80 -5.31 -5.96
N TYR A 30 12.63 -4.73 -6.20
CA TYR A 30 12.46 -3.28 -6.25
C TYR A 30 12.67 -2.64 -4.87
N GLY A 31 12.13 -3.24 -3.80
CA GLY A 31 12.30 -2.73 -2.45
C GLY A 31 13.75 -2.83 -1.96
N GLY A 32 14.44 -3.94 -2.28
CA GLY A 32 15.86 -4.12 -1.94
C GLY A 32 16.79 -3.22 -2.76
N ALA A 33 16.43 -2.89 -3.99
CA ALA A 33 17.22 -2.04 -4.87
C ALA A 33 17.14 -0.55 -4.51
N LYS A 34 16.15 -0.09 -3.71
CA LYS A 34 15.94 1.33 -3.39
C LYS A 34 17.19 2.03 -2.84
N TYR A 35 17.97 1.34 -2.00
CA TYR A 35 19.21 1.92 -1.47
C TYR A 35 20.18 2.25 -2.60
N TRP A 36 20.56 1.27 -3.41
CA TRP A 36 21.49 1.47 -4.54
C TRP A 36 20.92 2.38 -5.63
N GLN A 37 19.60 2.36 -5.83
CA GLN A 37 18.93 3.21 -6.82
C GLN A 37 19.02 4.70 -6.48
N PHE A 38 19.08 5.05 -5.19
CA PHE A 38 19.04 6.44 -4.71
C PHE A 38 20.22 6.82 -3.82
N SER A 39 21.26 5.99 -3.72
CA SER A 39 22.46 6.27 -2.94
C SER A 39 23.44 7.21 -3.66
N GLU A 40 23.34 7.33 -4.98
CA GLU A 40 24.25 8.14 -5.79
C GLU A 40 23.50 8.87 -6.90
N ASN A 41 23.33 10.18 -6.75
CA ASN A 41 23.07 11.11 -7.87
C ASN A 41 23.79 12.43 -7.56
N ALA A 42 25.10 12.44 -7.77
CA ALA A 42 25.94 13.63 -7.58
C ALA A 42 25.73 14.69 -8.67
N ASP A 43 25.22 14.31 -9.85
CA ASP A 43 25.20 15.18 -11.03
C ASP A 43 24.01 16.14 -11.10
N ILE A 44 22.93 15.93 -10.33
CA ILE A 44 21.72 16.77 -10.39
C ILE A 44 21.80 17.99 -9.45
N LEU A 45 22.81 18.03 -8.57
CA LEU A 45 22.96 19.09 -7.56
C LEU A 45 23.29 20.48 -8.13
N GLN A 46 23.64 20.59 -9.41
CA GLN A 46 23.98 21.87 -10.05
C GLN A 46 22.88 22.43 -10.97
N THR A 47 21.83 21.67 -11.25
CA THR A 47 20.73 22.13 -12.09
C THR A 47 19.69 22.87 -11.25
N PRO A 48 19.26 24.09 -11.63
CA PRO A 48 18.16 24.76 -10.96
C PRO A 48 16.89 23.90 -10.96
N VAL A 49 16.15 23.89 -9.84
CA VAL A 49 14.95 23.06 -9.66
C VAL A 49 13.91 23.30 -10.76
N GLY A 50 13.81 24.54 -11.27
CA GLY A 50 12.87 24.90 -12.34
C GLY A 50 13.18 24.28 -13.70
N ASP A 51 14.41 23.80 -13.91
CA ASP A 51 14.86 23.21 -15.17
C ASP A 51 14.85 21.68 -15.13
N LEU A 52 14.51 21.06 -13.99
CA LEU A 52 14.42 19.62 -13.84
C LEU A 52 13.15 19.08 -14.48
N THR A 53 13.26 17.94 -15.18
CA THR A 53 12.09 17.14 -15.55
C THR A 53 11.41 16.56 -14.30
N GLY A 54 10.15 16.14 -14.43
CA GLY A 54 9.41 15.52 -13.32
C GLY A 54 10.17 14.32 -12.73
N MET A 55 10.74 13.48 -13.58
CA MET A 55 11.47 12.28 -13.14
C MET A 55 12.77 12.66 -12.41
N GLU A 56 13.53 13.63 -12.93
CA GLU A 56 14.76 14.11 -12.28
C GLU A 56 14.46 14.77 -10.93
N LEU A 57 13.38 15.55 -10.84
CA LEU A 57 12.92 16.14 -9.59
C LEU A 57 12.58 15.05 -8.56
N MET A 58 11.82 14.03 -8.97
CA MET A 58 11.46 12.91 -8.10
C MET A 58 12.69 12.10 -7.67
N TRP A 59 13.60 11.81 -8.59
CA TRP A 59 14.85 11.10 -8.30
C TRP A 59 15.76 11.90 -7.37
N THR A 60 15.85 13.22 -7.55
CA THR A 60 16.60 14.12 -6.67
C THR A 60 15.99 14.15 -5.27
N PHE A 61 14.66 14.20 -5.15
CA PHE A 61 13.97 14.12 -3.86
C PHE A 61 14.28 12.81 -3.11
N TYR A 62 14.19 11.67 -3.79
CA TYR A 62 14.51 10.37 -3.18
C TYR A 62 16.01 10.19 -2.90
N SER A 63 16.89 10.84 -3.67
CA SER A 63 18.33 10.81 -3.43
C SER A 63 18.74 11.73 -2.26
N TYR A 64 18.10 12.91 -2.13
CA TYR A 64 18.31 13.80 -0.99
C TYR A 64 17.97 13.12 0.34
N SER A 65 16.88 12.33 0.36
CA SER A 65 16.50 11.51 1.51
C SER A 65 16.49 10.04 1.15
N THR A 66 17.69 9.45 0.96
CA THR A 66 17.84 8.01 0.71
C THR A 66 17.16 7.18 1.80
N THR A 67 17.14 7.66 3.05
CA THR A 67 16.41 7.01 4.16
C THR A 67 14.91 6.92 3.87
N PHE A 68 14.29 7.95 3.32
CA PHE A 68 12.89 7.92 2.92
C PHE A 68 12.64 6.90 1.80
N ALA A 69 13.52 6.87 0.79
CA ALA A 69 13.44 5.88 -0.29
C ALA A 69 13.57 4.43 0.23
N VAL A 70 14.51 4.20 1.16
CA VAL A 70 14.74 2.89 1.79
C VAL A 70 13.54 2.47 2.65
N LEU A 71 12.92 3.39 3.40
CA LEU A 71 11.70 3.09 4.15
C LEU A 71 10.57 2.62 3.24
N LEU A 72 10.40 3.26 2.08
CA LEU A 72 9.43 2.80 1.07
C LEU A 72 9.77 1.38 0.59
N GLY A 73 11.05 1.09 0.36
CA GLY A 73 11.52 -0.25 -0.01
C GLY A 73 11.30 -1.31 1.08
N ILE A 74 11.48 -0.94 2.36
CA ILE A 74 11.16 -1.81 3.49
C ILE A 74 9.66 -2.13 3.51
N PHE A 75 8.79 -1.17 3.20
CA PHE A 75 7.36 -1.42 3.07
C PHE A 75 7.04 -2.32 1.89
N GLU A 76 7.68 -2.15 0.73
CA GLU A 76 7.53 -3.09 -0.40
C GLU A 76 7.90 -4.52 0.03
N ILE A 77 9.08 -4.71 0.64
CA ILE A 77 9.54 -6.01 1.14
C ILE A 77 8.56 -6.58 2.18
N THR A 78 8.08 -5.77 3.12
CA THR A 78 7.11 -6.20 4.12
C THR A 78 5.81 -6.68 3.47
N GLY A 79 5.33 -5.96 2.46
CA GLY A 79 4.20 -6.36 1.62
C GLY A 79 4.43 -7.71 0.94
N GLY A 80 5.60 -7.90 0.34
CA GLY A 80 6.02 -9.17 -0.24
C GLY A 80 6.04 -10.33 0.77
N ILE A 81 6.61 -10.12 1.97
CA ILE A 81 6.62 -11.12 3.04
C ILE A 81 5.19 -11.50 3.46
N LEU A 82 4.29 -10.53 3.60
CA LEU A 82 2.90 -10.80 3.95
C LEU A 82 2.15 -11.55 2.85
N ILE A 83 2.42 -11.27 1.57
CA ILE A 83 1.82 -11.97 0.42
C ILE A 83 2.31 -13.41 0.31
N LEU A 84 3.58 -13.65 0.65
CA LEU A 84 4.24 -14.96 0.58
C LEU A 84 3.52 -16.01 1.43
N PHE A 85 3.10 -15.66 2.64
CA PHE A 85 2.39 -16.59 3.52
C PHE A 85 0.88 -16.57 3.25
N LYS A 86 0.33 -17.70 2.79
CA LYS A 86 -1.11 -17.87 2.49
C LYS A 86 -2.06 -17.29 3.56
N PRO A 87 -1.83 -17.48 4.88
CA PRO A 87 -2.73 -16.94 5.90
C PRO A 87 -2.79 -15.41 5.93
N THR A 88 -1.68 -14.73 5.62
CA THR A 88 -1.58 -13.26 5.64
C THR A 88 -1.73 -12.63 4.27
N ARG A 89 -1.90 -13.44 3.21
CA ARG A 89 -1.84 -12.98 1.82
C ARG A 89 -2.78 -11.81 1.54
N LEU A 90 -4.04 -11.88 1.97
CA LEU A 90 -4.99 -10.80 1.71
C LEU A 90 -4.59 -9.49 2.40
N ILE A 91 -4.04 -9.58 3.62
CA ILE A 91 -3.52 -8.41 4.34
C ILE A 91 -2.31 -7.83 3.58
N GLY A 92 -1.40 -8.70 3.14
CA GLY A 92 -0.26 -8.32 2.31
C GLY A 92 -0.67 -7.66 0.99
N CYS A 93 -1.71 -8.19 0.33
CA CYS A 93 -2.29 -7.61 -0.88
C CYS A 93 -2.85 -6.20 -0.62
N PHE A 94 -3.59 -5.99 0.48
CA PHE A 94 -4.10 -4.66 0.83
C PHE A 94 -2.96 -3.68 1.12
N PHE A 95 -1.99 -4.10 1.91
CA PHE A 95 -0.83 -3.28 2.25
C PHE A 95 0.03 -2.93 1.03
N THR A 96 0.32 -3.91 0.18
CA THR A 96 1.12 -3.69 -1.04
C THR A 96 0.36 -2.84 -2.06
N SER A 97 -0.97 -2.98 -2.13
CA SER A 97 -1.80 -2.17 -3.03
C SER A 97 -1.75 -0.68 -2.69
N THR A 98 -1.69 -0.29 -1.42
CA THR A 98 -1.60 1.14 -1.07
C THR A 98 -0.27 1.73 -1.51
N ILE A 99 0.81 0.96 -1.38
CA ILE A 99 2.16 1.34 -1.82
C ILE A 99 2.20 1.45 -3.36
N LEU A 100 1.72 0.43 -4.07
CA LEU A 100 1.71 0.42 -5.54
C LEU A 100 0.84 1.53 -6.12
N VAL A 101 -0.33 1.81 -5.54
CA VAL A 101 -1.15 2.94 -5.99
C VAL A 101 -0.41 4.25 -5.81
N ASN A 102 0.31 4.44 -4.70
CA ASN A 102 1.13 5.62 -4.50
C ASN A 102 2.27 5.73 -5.54
N ILE A 103 2.98 4.63 -5.82
CA ILE A 103 4.02 4.57 -6.85
C ILE A 103 3.46 4.87 -8.24
N ILE A 104 2.33 4.25 -8.63
CA ILE A 104 1.70 4.48 -9.94
C ILE A 104 1.29 5.95 -10.10
N ILE A 105 0.73 6.56 -9.06
CA ILE A 105 0.38 7.98 -9.07
C ILE A 105 1.63 8.83 -9.29
N GLN A 106 2.70 8.57 -8.54
CA GLN A 106 3.96 9.29 -8.72
C GLN A 106 4.53 9.08 -10.13
N ASP A 107 4.55 7.85 -10.63
CA ASP A 107 5.08 7.53 -11.95
C ASP A 107 4.33 8.26 -13.07
N ILE A 108 3.02 8.47 -12.93
CA ILE A 108 2.20 9.23 -13.88
C ILE A 108 2.50 10.73 -13.78
N PHE A 109 2.45 11.31 -12.58
CA PHE A 109 2.56 12.76 -12.40
C PHE A 109 3.98 13.29 -12.56
N PHE A 110 4.99 12.46 -12.30
CA PHE A 110 6.39 12.80 -12.50
C PHE A 110 6.96 12.21 -13.80
N GLU A 111 6.11 11.65 -14.67
CA GLU A 111 6.49 11.11 -15.98
C GLU A 111 7.68 10.15 -15.92
N VAL A 112 7.69 9.29 -14.90
CA VAL A 112 8.75 8.30 -14.68
C VAL A 112 8.79 7.31 -15.84
N ASN A 113 9.95 6.68 -16.04
CA ASN A 113 10.17 5.69 -17.09
C ASN A 113 8.97 4.73 -17.25
N ARG A 114 8.44 4.66 -18.47
CA ARG A 114 7.28 3.84 -18.85
C ARG A 114 7.41 2.37 -18.47
N GLY A 115 8.64 1.83 -18.37
CA GLY A 115 8.90 0.47 -17.91
C GLY A 115 8.53 0.27 -16.45
N ALA A 116 8.89 1.20 -15.57
CA ALA A 116 8.55 1.17 -14.15
C ALA A 116 7.03 1.26 -13.95
N LEU A 117 6.38 2.20 -14.64
CA LEU A 117 4.93 2.36 -14.60
C LEU A 117 4.19 1.09 -15.04
N LYS A 118 4.62 0.48 -16.16
CA LYS A 118 4.01 -0.78 -16.64
C LYS A 118 4.18 -1.93 -15.65
N ALA A 119 5.35 -2.04 -15.01
CA ALA A 119 5.60 -3.06 -13.99
C ALA A 119 4.69 -2.84 -12.77
N ALA A 120 4.61 -1.61 -12.26
CA ALA A 120 3.75 -1.27 -11.12
C ALA A 120 2.27 -1.57 -11.42
N ILE A 121 1.78 -1.18 -12.61
CA ILE A 121 0.41 -1.50 -13.05
C ILE A 121 0.19 -3.01 -13.15
N LEU A 122 1.15 -3.77 -13.70
CA LEU A 122 1.04 -5.23 -13.79
C LEU A 122 0.89 -5.86 -12.40
N TYR A 123 1.73 -5.46 -11.44
CA TYR A 123 1.65 -5.98 -10.07
C TYR A 123 0.33 -5.60 -9.39
N GLN A 124 -0.14 -4.38 -9.61
CA GLN A 124 -1.43 -3.93 -9.12
C GLN A 124 -2.58 -4.77 -9.71
N MET A 125 -2.55 -5.07 -11.02
CA MET A 125 -3.55 -5.92 -11.67
C MET A 125 -3.54 -7.35 -11.13
N ILE A 126 -2.36 -7.89 -10.82
CA ILE A 126 -2.24 -9.20 -10.16
C ILE A 126 -2.89 -9.18 -8.77
N ILE A 127 -2.63 -8.15 -7.97
CA ILE A 127 -3.26 -8.02 -6.64
C ILE A 127 -4.78 -7.93 -6.76
N LEU A 128 -5.29 -7.15 -7.71
CA LEU A 128 -6.74 -7.05 -7.97
C LEU A 128 -7.34 -8.41 -8.38
N TYR A 129 -6.62 -9.23 -9.15
CA TYR A 129 -7.02 -10.59 -9.45
C TYR A 129 -7.10 -11.47 -8.19
N ILE A 130 -6.11 -11.38 -7.29
CA ILE A 130 -6.12 -12.12 -6.01
C ILE A 130 -7.34 -11.72 -5.16
N PHE A 131 -7.65 -10.42 -5.08
CA PHE A 131 -8.87 -9.95 -4.41
C PHE A 131 -10.14 -10.49 -5.05
N TRP A 132 -10.21 -10.50 -6.38
CA TRP A 132 -11.35 -11.02 -7.10
C TRP A 132 -11.59 -12.51 -6.84
N ASN A 133 -10.52 -13.31 -6.80
CA ASN A 133 -10.60 -14.73 -6.48
C ASN A 133 -11.09 -14.95 -5.04
N ASN A 134 -10.67 -14.10 -4.10
CA ASN A 134 -11.00 -14.17 -2.67
C ASN A 134 -12.21 -13.31 -2.24
N ARG A 135 -12.97 -12.73 -3.17
CA ARG A 135 -14.06 -11.78 -2.89
C ARG A 135 -15.09 -12.25 -1.85
N LYS A 136 -15.37 -13.55 -1.80
CA LYS A 136 -16.30 -14.13 -0.82
C LYS A 136 -15.74 -14.05 0.61
N ASN A 137 -14.46 -14.39 0.78
CA ASN A 137 -13.78 -14.33 2.06
C ASN A 137 -13.68 -12.88 2.54
N ILE A 138 -13.41 -11.94 1.62
CA ILE A 138 -13.37 -10.51 1.90
C ILE A 138 -14.75 -10.01 2.34
N TYR A 139 -15.81 -10.34 1.60
CA TYR A 139 -17.18 -9.97 1.97
C TYR A 139 -17.58 -10.55 3.33
N GLU A 140 -17.22 -11.79 3.63
CA GLU A 140 -17.50 -12.40 4.94
C GLU A 140 -16.72 -11.71 6.07
N ALA A 141 -15.44 -11.40 5.87
CA ALA A 141 -14.63 -10.68 6.84
C ALA A 141 -15.17 -9.26 7.09
N VAL A 142 -15.49 -8.53 6.03
CA VAL A 142 -16.06 -7.19 6.10
C VAL A 142 -17.45 -7.20 6.73
N SER A 143 -18.31 -8.15 6.36
CA SER A 143 -19.63 -8.26 6.96
C SER A 143 -19.54 -8.61 8.45
N LYS A 144 -18.65 -9.51 8.87
CA LYS A 144 -18.42 -9.76 10.31
C LYS A 144 -17.88 -8.54 11.06
N LEU A 145 -17.04 -7.73 10.41
CA LEU A 145 -16.49 -6.50 11.00
C LEU A 145 -17.54 -5.39 11.10
N LEU A 146 -18.39 -5.24 10.06
CA LEU A 146 -19.36 -4.15 9.95
C LEU A 146 -20.73 -4.50 10.53
N LEU A 147 -21.11 -5.77 10.63
CA LEU A 147 -22.36 -6.17 11.24
C LEU A 147 -22.28 -5.84 12.74
N PRO A 148 -23.08 -4.87 13.22
CA PRO A 148 -23.02 -4.45 14.59
C PRO A 148 -23.44 -5.62 15.49
N ALA A 149 -22.60 -6.00 16.44
CA ALA A 149 -23.05 -6.79 17.59
C ALA A 149 -24.18 -6.00 18.27
N ASN A 150 -25.45 -6.45 18.10
CA ASN A 150 -26.69 -5.84 18.60
C ASN A 150 -26.49 -4.58 19.47
N PHE A 151 -26.35 -3.43 18.81
CA PHE A 151 -26.12 -2.17 19.49
C PHE A 151 -27.43 -1.70 20.13
N LYS A 152 -27.69 -2.11 21.38
CA LYS A 152 -28.72 -1.45 22.20
C LYS A 152 -28.23 -0.05 22.58
N LEU A 153 -28.96 0.97 22.14
CA LEU A 153 -28.71 2.37 22.52
C LEU A 153 -29.07 2.55 23.99
N ASN A 154 -28.06 2.55 24.85
CA ASN A 154 -28.19 2.88 26.26
C ASN A 154 -28.06 4.41 26.43
N LYS A 155 -28.97 5.02 27.22
CA LYS A 155 -28.92 6.45 27.58
C LYS A 155 -27.53 6.88 28.06
N ASN A 156 -26.84 6.03 28.82
CA ASN A 156 -25.49 6.30 29.33
C ASN A 156 -24.42 6.33 28.21
N ARG A 157 -24.65 5.60 27.11
CA ARG A 157 -23.74 5.60 25.95
C ARG A 157 -23.89 6.90 25.16
N ILE A 158 -25.10 7.43 25.02
CA ILE A 158 -25.34 8.73 24.38
C ILE A 158 -24.69 9.86 25.19
N ILE A 159 -24.89 9.87 26.51
CA ILE A 159 -24.26 10.85 27.41
C ILE A 159 -22.73 10.78 27.30
N ARG A 160 -22.15 9.57 27.31
CA ARG A 160 -20.70 9.38 27.09
C ARG A 160 -20.25 9.95 25.73
N PHE A 161 -20.97 9.68 24.65
CA PHE A 161 -20.65 10.23 23.33
C PHE A 161 -20.67 11.76 23.33
N SER A 162 -21.67 12.39 23.94
CA SER A 162 -21.75 13.85 24.06
C SER A 162 -20.57 14.43 24.86
N ILE A 163 -20.18 13.77 25.96
CA ILE A 163 -19.01 14.18 26.76
C ILE A 163 -17.72 14.05 25.94
N VAL A 164 -17.53 12.91 25.25
CA VAL A 164 -16.36 12.68 24.38
C VAL A 164 -16.28 13.72 23.27
N PHE A 165 -17.42 14.08 22.67
CA PHE A 165 -17.48 15.10 21.62
C PHE A 165 -17.12 16.50 22.15
N LEU A 166 -17.57 16.85 23.36
CA LEU A 166 -17.18 18.10 24.02
C LEU A 166 -15.66 18.16 24.28
N PHE A 167 -15.09 17.10 24.85
CA PHE A 167 -13.64 17.01 25.08
C PHE A 167 -12.86 17.04 23.76
N PHE A 168 -13.37 16.40 22.71
CA PHE A 168 -12.79 16.48 21.37
C PHE A 168 -12.69 17.93 20.88
N ILE A 169 -13.75 18.73 21.02
CA ILE A 169 -13.73 20.16 20.65
C ILE A 169 -12.70 20.93 21.48
N ILE A 170 -12.68 20.73 22.80
CA ILE A 170 -11.74 21.41 23.69
C ILE A 170 -10.30 21.09 23.31
N PHE A 171 -9.97 19.80 23.13
CA PHE A 171 -8.64 19.39 22.72
C PHE A 171 -8.28 19.91 21.33
N ARG A 172 -9.24 19.95 20.40
CA ARG A 172 -9.01 20.50 19.06
C ARG A 172 -8.69 22.00 19.09
N VAL A 173 -9.39 22.76 19.93
CA VAL A 173 -9.12 24.19 20.12
C VAL A 173 -7.77 24.41 20.81
N MET A 174 -7.47 23.63 21.85
CA MET A 174 -6.17 23.70 22.54
C MET A 174 -5.01 23.38 21.59
N GLU A 175 -5.11 22.30 20.81
CA GLU A 175 -4.15 21.92 19.78
C GLU A 175 -3.95 23.03 18.75
N PHE A 176 -5.03 23.67 18.29
CA PHE A 176 -4.95 24.82 17.38
C PHE A 176 -4.10 25.94 17.99
N TYR A 177 -4.34 26.33 19.24
CA TYR A 177 -3.56 27.40 19.89
C TYR A 177 -2.10 27.02 20.17
N LEU A 178 -1.80 25.72 20.35
CA LEU A 178 -0.44 25.23 20.57
C LEU A 178 0.37 25.11 19.28
N THR A 179 -0.27 24.88 18.14
CA THR A 179 0.40 24.61 16.86
C THR A 179 0.45 25.81 15.91
N THR A 180 -0.39 26.84 16.14
CA THR A 180 -0.49 28.02 15.27
C THR A 180 0.10 29.31 15.88
N LYS A 181 0.71 29.22 17.06
CA LYS A 181 1.63 30.24 17.60
C LYS A 181 3.06 29.74 17.46
#